data_AF-A0A151TX19-F1
#
_entry.id   AF-A0A151TX19-F1
#
_cell.length_a   1.000
_cell.length_b   1.000
_cell.length_c   1.000
_cell.angle_alpha   90.00
_cell.angle_beta   90.00
_cell.angle_gamma   90.00
#
_symmetry.space_group_name_H-M   'P 1'
#
loop_
_entity.id
_entity.type
_entity.pdbx_description
1 polymer ?
#
loop_
_entity_poly.entity_id
_entity_poly.type
_entity_poly.pdbx_seq_one_letter_code
_entity_poly.pdbx_strand_id
1 'polypeptide(L)'
;MEDTQEIGEQTHEEVISDKTSERQETLDEILSRHRKEISQLQKKEVEMKKAAARGSKAEQKSKKKQVEEEVSQLSAKLKEKQAKELAALGYSSGNGNEKSNLDTLVKAIAGVSVTSQPEHTKVSKAKQRRDKRAQQEAEREQRIQAEQKNLIEDDDSDESLAQKFENYCKDVESTATWGGQLELGALTHCLKKHIMIFSGSFPDVEMGKEYKSDGGTGLSNLSIMLSYHKHAFGLGEHYNSVVPA
;
A
#
# COMPACT_ATOMS: atom_id res chain seq x y z
N MET A 1 -40.39 30.66 94.15
CA MET A 1 -40.73 31.01 92.77
C MET A 1 -39.66 30.33 91.93
N GLU A 2 -39.83 29.03 91.61
CA GLU A 2 -40.65 28.55 90.47
C GLU A 2 -40.21 29.28 89.19
N ASP A 3 -39.72 28.66 88.12
CA ASP A 3 -40.09 27.35 87.58
C ASP A 3 -38.96 26.68 86.78
N THR A 4 -39.11 25.38 86.71
CA THR A 4 -38.33 24.38 85.97
C THR A 4 -38.80 24.36 84.50
N GLN A 5 -37.90 24.32 83.51
CA GLN A 5 -38.15 23.48 82.33
C GLN A 5 -36.87 23.07 81.59
N GLU A 6 -36.98 21.87 81.06
CA GLU A 6 -35.99 20.87 80.72
C GLU A 6 -36.03 20.63 79.20
N ILE A 7 -35.02 19.90 78.67
CA ILE A 7 -35.02 19.15 77.39
C ILE A 7 -34.72 20.01 76.14
N GLY A 8 -33.78 19.68 75.26
CA GLY A 8 -32.94 18.48 75.17
C GLY A 8 -31.92 18.60 74.03
N GLU A 9 -30.86 17.80 74.15
CA GLU A 9 -29.89 17.51 73.10
C GLU A 9 -30.58 17.03 71.82
N GLN A 10 -30.15 17.57 70.68
CA GLN A 10 -30.42 16.94 69.40
C GLN A 10 -29.10 16.72 68.67
N THR A 11 -28.61 15.49 68.86
CA THR A 11 -27.60 14.83 68.07
C THR A 11 -27.95 14.92 66.58
N HIS A 12 -27.00 15.41 65.78
CA HIS A 12 -27.04 15.35 64.33
C HIS A 12 -26.92 13.89 63.89
N GLU A 13 -28.06 13.23 63.72
CA GLU A 13 -28.15 11.91 63.13
C GLU A 13 -28.47 12.01 61.62
N GLU A 14 -27.88 11.06 60.93
CA GLU A 14 -27.65 10.93 59.50
C GLU A 14 -28.96 10.79 58.69
N VAL A 15 -29.11 11.58 57.62
CA VAL A 15 -30.07 11.27 56.54
C VAL A 15 -29.33 11.30 55.21
N ILE A 16 -28.93 10.11 54.78
CA ILE A 16 -28.50 9.80 53.42
C ILE A 16 -29.71 10.00 52.50
N SER A 17 -29.72 11.10 51.74
CA SER A 17 -30.65 11.31 50.64
C SER A 17 -29.88 11.21 49.34
N ASP A 18 -30.03 10.05 48.69
CA ASP A 18 -29.65 9.77 47.32
C ASP A 18 -30.39 10.73 46.37
N LYS A 19 -29.67 11.78 45.97
CA LYS A 19 -30.02 12.62 44.83
C LYS A 19 -28.87 12.56 43.85
N THR A 20 -28.94 11.61 42.92
CA THR A 20 -28.25 11.70 41.63
C THR A 20 -28.72 12.97 40.92
N SER A 21 -28.06 14.09 41.25
CA SER A 21 -28.11 15.30 40.44
C SER A 21 -27.50 14.93 39.10
N GLU A 22 -28.31 14.93 38.04
CA GLU A 22 -27.84 14.84 36.66
C GLU A 22 -26.85 15.97 36.41
N ARG A 23 -25.56 15.68 36.60
CA ARG A 23 -24.49 16.56 36.14
C ARG A 23 -24.58 16.54 34.62
N GLN A 24 -25.10 17.61 34.03
CA GLN A 24 -25.03 17.81 32.58
C GLN A 24 -23.55 17.73 32.19
N GLU A 25 -23.18 16.63 31.50
CA GLU A 25 -21.82 16.46 31.01
C GLU A 25 -21.51 17.64 30.09
N THR A 26 -20.36 18.26 30.31
CA THR A 26 -19.88 19.34 29.44
C THR A 26 -19.56 18.77 28.05
N LEU A 27 -19.58 19.63 27.02
CA LEU A 27 -19.28 19.22 25.64
C LEU A 27 -17.91 18.53 25.53
N ASP A 28 -16.91 18.99 26.29
CA ASP A 28 -15.57 18.40 26.30
C ASP A 28 -15.53 17.02 26.97
N GLU A 29 -16.33 16.79 28.02
CA GLU A 29 -16.48 15.49 28.66
C GLU A 29 -17.16 14.49 27.73
N ILE A 30 -18.18 14.92 26.98
CA ILE A 30 -18.88 14.11 25.98
C ILE A 30 -17.95 13.75 24.82
N LEU A 31 -17.20 14.71 24.28
CA LEU A 31 -16.21 14.42 23.23
C LEU A 31 -15.10 13.48 23.72
N SER A 32 -14.67 13.62 24.98
CA SER A 32 -13.72 12.71 25.61
C SER A 32 -14.28 11.29 25.74
N ARG A 33 -15.56 11.16 26.12
CA ARG A 33 -16.27 9.88 26.15
C ARG A 33 -16.40 9.27 24.76
N HIS A 34 -16.78 10.05 23.74
CA HIS A 34 -16.88 9.58 22.35
C HIS A 34 -15.55 9.03 21.84
N ARG A 35 -14.43 9.71 22.11
CA ARG A 35 -13.09 9.23 21.75
C ARG A 35 -12.75 7.88 22.40
N LYS A 36 -13.11 7.72 23.69
CA LYS A 36 -12.90 6.46 24.42
C LYS A 36 -13.76 5.34 23.86
N GLU A 37 -15.04 5.60 23.58
CA GLU A 37 -15.98 4.63 22.99
C GLU A 37 -15.54 4.17 21.60
N ILE A 38 -15.09 5.09 20.74
CA ILE A 38 -14.52 4.78 19.42
C ILE A 38 -13.31 3.87 19.57
N SER A 39 -12.39 4.22 20.48
CA SER A 39 -11.18 3.41 20.74
C SER A 39 -11.52 2.01 21.27
N GLN A 40 -12.54 1.90 22.12
CA GLN A 40 -13.01 0.61 22.64
C GLN A 40 -13.66 -0.24 21.56
N LEU A 41 -14.48 0.35 20.67
CA LEU A 41 -15.06 -0.37 19.54
C LEU A 41 -13.99 -0.87 18.57
N GLN A 42 -12.96 -0.07 18.29
CA GLN A 42 -11.85 -0.50 17.44
C GLN A 42 -11.09 -1.69 18.03
N LYS A 43 -10.84 -1.69 19.35
CA LYS A 43 -10.23 -2.84 20.04
C LYS A 43 -11.10 -4.09 19.93
N LYS A 44 -12.40 -3.97 20.20
CA LYS A 44 -13.36 -5.07 20.06
C LYS A 44 -13.48 -5.57 18.62
N GLU A 45 -13.47 -4.69 17.64
CA GLU A 45 -13.50 -5.04 16.21
C GLU A 45 -12.29 -5.90 15.83
N VAL A 46 -11.09 -5.52 16.27
CA VAL A 46 -9.87 -6.30 16.02
C VAL A 46 -9.94 -7.67 16.69
N GLU A 47 -10.43 -7.75 17.93
CA GLU A 47 -10.61 -9.02 18.64
C GLU A 47 -11.63 -9.93 17.94
N MET A 48 -12.78 -9.39 17.54
CA MET A 48 -13.84 -10.12 16.82
C MET A 48 -13.34 -10.62 15.46
N LYS A 49 -12.61 -9.77 14.71
CA LYS A 49 -11.99 -10.17 13.43
C LYS A 49 -10.92 -11.25 13.63
N LYS A 50 -10.14 -11.18 14.71
CA LYS A 50 -9.13 -12.20 15.06
C LYS A 50 -9.79 -13.52 15.48
N ALA A 51 -10.91 -13.47 16.18
CA ALA A 51 -11.68 -14.65 16.56
C ALA A 51 -12.32 -15.33 15.34
N ALA A 52 -12.89 -14.55 14.41
CA ALA A 52 -13.47 -15.05 13.16
C ALA A 52 -12.43 -15.69 12.20
N ALA A 53 -11.14 -15.38 12.37
CA ALA A 53 -10.05 -15.98 11.61
C ALA A 53 -9.62 -17.38 12.12
N ARG A 54 -10.24 -17.90 13.19
CA ARG A 54 -9.97 -19.24 13.74
C ARG A 54 -11.02 -20.25 13.24
N GLY A 55 -10.58 -21.47 12.90
CA GLY A 55 -11.46 -22.58 12.48
C GLY A 55 -11.25 -23.04 11.04
N SER A 56 -12.17 -23.86 10.51
CA SER A 56 -12.10 -24.39 9.14
C SER A 56 -12.41 -23.32 8.08
N LYS A 57 -11.95 -23.51 6.83
CA LYS A 57 -12.10 -22.53 5.73
C LYS A 57 -13.56 -22.13 5.45
N ALA A 58 -14.51 -23.06 5.60
CA ALA A 58 -15.94 -22.78 5.45
C ALA A 58 -16.49 -21.95 6.62
N GLU A 59 -16.03 -22.25 7.84
CA GLU A 59 -16.43 -21.59 9.08
C GLU A 59 -15.86 -20.16 9.18
N GLN A 60 -14.63 -19.94 8.70
CA GLN A 60 -14.03 -18.61 8.61
C GLN A 60 -14.84 -17.69 7.69
N LYS A 61 -15.37 -18.20 6.57
CA LYS A 61 -16.15 -17.38 5.63
C LYS A 61 -17.48 -16.93 6.22
N SER A 62 -18.21 -17.82 6.90
CA SER A 62 -19.48 -17.48 7.55
C SER A 62 -19.27 -16.57 8.77
N LYS A 63 -18.32 -16.90 9.65
CA LYS A 63 -17.99 -16.08 10.83
C LYS A 63 -17.44 -14.72 10.46
N LYS A 64 -16.61 -14.60 9.42
CA LYS A 64 -16.12 -13.31 8.94
C LYS A 64 -17.27 -12.42 8.44
N LYS A 65 -18.21 -12.97 7.67
CA LYS A 65 -19.39 -12.22 7.21
C LYS A 65 -20.25 -11.77 8.39
N GLN A 66 -20.48 -12.64 9.37
CA GLN A 66 -21.26 -12.32 10.56
C GLN A 66 -20.60 -11.22 11.41
N VAL A 67 -19.29 -11.32 11.65
CA VAL A 67 -18.53 -10.29 12.39
C VAL A 67 -18.49 -8.96 11.66
N GLU A 68 -18.38 -8.96 10.33
CA GLU A 68 -18.39 -7.73 9.54
C GLU A 68 -19.74 -7.00 9.59
N GLU A 69 -20.84 -7.75 9.55
CA GLU A 69 -22.19 -7.21 9.71
C GLU A 69 -22.42 -6.67 11.13
N GLU A 70 -21.99 -7.40 12.16
CA GLU A 70 -22.10 -6.98 13.56
C GLU A 70 -21.29 -5.70 13.85
N VAL A 71 -20.06 -5.60 13.33
CA VAL A 71 -19.21 -4.40 13.43
C VAL A 71 -19.86 -3.20 12.74
N SER A 72 -20.44 -3.41 11.55
CA SER A 72 -21.18 -2.37 10.84
C SER A 72 -22.36 -1.86 11.67
N GLN A 73 -23.18 -2.77 12.21
CA GLN A 73 -24.32 -2.40 13.05
C GLN A 73 -23.92 -1.68 14.35
N LEU A 74 -22.88 -2.16 15.05
CA LEU A 74 -22.39 -1.56 16.29
C LEU A 74 -21.80 -0.16 16.04
N SER A 75 -21.03 0.00 14.97
CA SER A 75 -20.45 1.30 14.61
C SER A 75 -21.51 2.32 14.18
N ALA A 76 -22.53 1.89 13.42
CA ALA A 76 -23.65 2.74 13.03
C ALA A 76 -24.47 3.19 14.25
N LYS A 77 -24.81 2.27 15.15
CA LYS A 77 -25.52 2.59 16.40
C LYS A 77 -24.73 3.56 17.28
N LEU A 78 -23.41 3.40 17.39
CA LEU A 78 -22.58 4.33 18.16
C LEU A 78 -22.57 5.72 17.52
N LYS A 79 -22.35 5.81 16.21
CA LYS A 79 -22.37 7.09 15.49
C LYS A 79 -23.72 7.80 15.59
N GLU A 80 -24.81 7.04 15.51
CA GLU A 80 -26.17 7.59 15.67
C GLU A 80 -26.38 8.15 17.08
N LYS A 81 -25.96 7.44 18.13
CA LYS A 81 -26.00 7.94 19.52
C LYS A 81 -25.18 9.21 19.69
N GLN A 82 -23.94 9.20 19.21
CA GLN A 82 -23.03 10.33 19.28
C GLN A 82 -23.58 11.54 18.51
N ALA A 83 -24.21 11.32 17.36
CA ALA A 83 -24.88 12.37 16.60
C ALA A 83 -26.10 12.96 17.35
N LYS A 84 -26.91 12.11 18.01
CA LYS A 84 -28.05 12.56 18.83
C LYS A 84 -27.60 13.37 20.04
N GLU A 85 -26.55 12.93 20.73
CA GLU A 85 -25.97 13.65 21.88
C GLU A 85 -25.42 15.01 21.48
N LEU A 86 -24.70 15.10 20.35
CA LEU A 86 -24.21 16.37 19.82
C LEU A 86 -25.34 17.28 19.34
N ALA A 87 -26.40 16.73 18.74
CA ALA A 87 -27.58 17.48 18.32
C ALA A 87 -28.37 18.05 19.50
N ALA A 88 -28.50 17.28 20.60
CA ALA A 88 -29.17 17.73 21.83
C ALA A 88 -28.46 18.93 22.49
N LEU A 89 -27.14 19.06 22.29
CA LEU A 89 -26.32 20.17 22.77
C LEU A 89 -26.24 21.34 21.78
N GLY A 90 -27.04 21.32 20.72
CA GLY A 90 -27.10 22.39 19.73
C GLY A 90 -25.91 22.42 18.75
N TYR A 91 -25.09 21.37 18.71
CA TYR A 91 -23.96 21.28 17.77
C TYR A 91 -24.48 20.88 16.37
N SER A 92 -25.05 21.86 15.67
CA SER A 92 -25.28 21.73 14.22
C SER A 92 -23.91 21.68 13.54
N SER A 93 -23.62 20.58 12.83
CA SER A 93 -22.36 20.37 12.10
C SER A 93 -22.27 21.29 10.88
N GLY A 94 -22.34 22.60 11.08
CA GLY A 94 -22.22 23.66 10.09
C GLY A 94 -20.87 24.37 10.24
N ASN A 95 -19.78 23.68 9.95
CA ASN A 95 -18.52 24.27 9.46
C ASN A 95 -17.56 23.13 9.09
N GLY A 96 -17.47 22.86 7.78
CA GLY A 96 -16.79 21.70 7.20
C GLY A 96 -15.27 21.66 7.36
N ASN A 97 -14.64 22.59 8.09
CA ASN A 97 -13.18 22.74 8.11
C ASN A 97 -12.50 22.48 9.47
N GLU A 98 -13.26 22.42 10.57
CA GLU A 98 -12.69 22.17 11.91
C GLU A 98 -12.73 20.69 12.30
N LYS A 99 -13.71 19.95 11.74
CA LYS A 99 -13.88 18.51 11.99
C LYS A 99 -12.72 17.68 11.42
N SER A 100 -12.15 18.11 10.30
CA SER A 100 -10.96 17.52 9.68
C SER A 100 -9.70 17.73 10.52
N ASN A 101 -9.56 18.90 11.15
CA ASN A 101 -8.45 19.19 12.06
C ASN A 101 -8.55 18.38 13.37
N LEU A 102 -9.74 18.25 13.96
CA LEU A 102 -9.92 17.44 15.16
C LEU A 102 -9.75 15.94 14.88
N ASP A 103 -10.22 15.44 13.75
CA ASP A 103 -10.02 14.05 13.32
C ASP A 103 -8.54 13.74 13.08
N THR A 104 -7.79 14.70 12.54
CA THR A 104 -6.33 14.62 12.35
C THR A 104 -5.59 14.61 13.70
N LEU A 105 -6.00 15.46 14.65
CA LEU A 105 -5.42 15.53 15.99
C LEU A 105 -5.73 14.26 16.81
N VAL A 106 -6.96 13.73 16.69
CA VAL A 106 -7.38 12.48 17.33
C VAL A 106 -6.65 11.28 16.75
N LYS A 107 -6.44 11.22 15.43
CA LYS A 107 -5.58 10.21 14.78
C LYS A 107 -4.14 10.28 15.27
N ALA A 108 -3.58 11.47 15.39
CA ALA A 108 -2.22 11.69 15.91
C ALA A 108 -2.08 11.26 17.38
N ILE A 109 -3.06 11.59 18.24
CA ILE A 109 -3.06 11.20 19.67
C ILE A 109 -3.28 9.69 19.84
N ALA A 110 -4.07 9.06 18.96
CA ALA A 110 -4.29 7.61 18.96
C ALA A 110 -3.10 6.80 18.40
N GLY A 111 -1.98 7.45 18.04
CA GLY A 111 -0.80 6.79 17.47
C GLY A 111 -1.02 6.24 16.07
N VAL A 112 -2.10 6.65 15.39
CA VAL A 112 -2.38 6.31 13.99
C VAL A 112 -1.66 7.36 13.13
N SER A 113 -0.56 6.94 12.51
CA SER A 113 0.22 7.81 11.61
C SER A 113 -0.71 8.49 10.59
N VAL A 114 -0.78 9.82 10.64
CA VAL A 114 -1.51 10.64 9.67
C VAL A 114 -0.68 10.67 8.39
N THR A 115 -0.88 9.67 7.53
CA THR A 115 -0.56 9.81 6.12
C THR A 115 -1.82 10.28 5.42
N SER A 116 -1.83 11.52 4.95
CA SER A 116 -2.79 12.01 3.96
C SER A 116 -2.59 11.25 2.64
N GLN A 117 -3.15 10.05 2.57
CA GLN A 117 -3.33 9.28 1.34
C GLN A 117 -4.68 8.56 1.44
N PRO A 118 -5.44 8.49 0.34
CA PRO A 118 -6.78 7.90 0.35
C PRO A 118 -6.69 6.41 0.69
N GLU A 119 -7.50 5.97 1.64
CA GLU A 119 -7.98 4.60 1.87
C GLU A 119 -7.15 3.47 1.21
N HIS A 120 -5.95 3.21 1.73
CA HIS A 120 -5.26 1.96 1.43
C HIS A 120 -5.77 0.86 2.36
N THR A 121 -6.80 0.17 1.90
CA THR A 121 -7.05 -1.23 2.25
C THR A 121 -5.71 -1.95 2.35
N LYS A 122 -5.40 -2.56 3.51
CA LYS A 122 -4.12 -3.24 3.76
C LYS A 122 -3.86 -4.25 2.65
N VAL A 123 -3.08 -3.82 1.65
CA VAL A 123 -2.71 -4.63 0.50
C VAL A 123 -1.85 -5.77 1.04
N SER A 124 -2.26 -7.02 0.78
CA SER A 124 -1.48 -8.19 1.15
C SER A 124 -0.04 -8.03 0.66
N LYS A 125 0.96 -8.45 1.45
CA LYS A 125 2.38 -8.46 1.06
C LYS A 125 2.59 -9.08 -0.34
N ALA A 126 1.74 -10.04 -0.73
CA ALA A 126 1.75 -10.65 -2.05
C ALA A 126 1.34 -9.68 -3.17
N LYS A 127 0.34 -8.82 -2.95
CA LYS A 127 -0.07 -7.81 -3.93
C LYS A 127 0.95 -6.68 -4.01
N GLN A 128 1.51 -6.22 -2.89
CA GLN A 128 2.59 -5.23 -2.90
C GLN A 128 3.84 -5.72 -3.67
N ARG A 129 4.17 -7.01 -3.57
CA ARG A 129 5.23 -7.63 -4.38
C ARG A 129 4.92 -7.63 -5.88
N ARG A 130 3.68 -7.94 -6.26
CA ARG A 130 3.24 -7.90 -7.67
C ARG A 130 3.25 -6.49 -8.23
N ASP A 131 2.74 -5.53 -7.47
CA ASP A 131 2.68 -4.12 -7.86
C ASP A 131 4.11 -3.56 -8.04
N LYS A 132 5.05 -3.93 -7.16
CA LYS A 132 6.47 -3.57 -7.31
C LYS A 132 7.09 -4.17 -8.58
N ARG A 133 6.81 -5.44 -8.90
CA ARG A 133 7.30 -6.08 -10.13
C ARG A 133 6.74 -5.40 -11.37
N ALA A 134 5.45 -5.10 -11.38
CA ALA A 134 4.78 -4.40 -12.49
C ALA A 134 5.33 -2.98 -12.70
N GLN A 135 5.63 -2.25 -11.62
CA GLN A 135 6.28 -0.94 -11.72
C GLN A 135 7.67 -1.03 -12.33
N GLN A 136 8.49 -2.00 -11.89
CA GLN A 136 9.84 -2.20 -12.43
C GLN A 136 9.82 -2.65 -13.91
N GLU A 137 8.84 -3.45 -14.31
CA GLU A 137 8.64 -3.87 -15.70
C GLU A 137 8.17 -2.70 -16.58
N ALA A 138 7.24 -1.86 -16.09
CA ALA A 138 6.80 -0.67 -16.79
C ALA A 138 7.91 0.39 -16.93
N GLU A 139 8.68 0.63 -15.88
CA GLU A 139 9.85 1.52 -15.91
C GLU A 139 10.89 1.03 -16.91
N ARG A 140 11.10 -0.29 -16.98
CA ARG A 140 11.97 -0.91 -17.97
C ARG A 140 11.45 -0.70 -19.40
N GLU A 141 10.16 -0.94 -19.66
CA GLU A 141 9.54 -0.70 -20.97
C GLU A 141 9.66 0.77 -21.38
N GLN A 142 9.48 1.71 -20.45
CA GLN A 142 9.68 3.14 -20.70
C GLN A 142 11.14 3.45 -21.07
N ARG A 143 12.14 2.85 -20.40
CA ARG A 143 13.55 3.02 -20.76
C ARG A 143 13.83 2.53 -22.18
N ILE A 144 13.32 1.35 -22.53
CA ILE A 144 13.49 0.77 -23.88
C ILE A 144 12.83 1.65 -24.94
N GLN A 145 11.61 2.13 -24.67
CA GLN A 145 10.91 3.03 -25.59
C GLN A 145 11.65 4.36 -25.74
N ALA A 146 12.22 4.90 -24.66
CA ALA A 146 13.02 6.12 -24.71
C ALA A 146 14.30 5.93 -25.53
N GLU A 147 15.00 4.80 -25.39
CA GLU A 147 16.18 4.45 -26.20
C GLU A 147 15.82 4.33 -27.69
N GLN A 148 14.71 3.66 -28.01
CA GLN A 148 14.21 3.58 -29.39
C GLN A 148 13.80 4.95 -29.95
N LYS A 149 13.18 5.79 -29.12
CA LYS A 149 12.78 7.16 -29.51
C LYS A 149 13.99 8.07 -29.71
N ASN A 150 14.99 7.96 -28.85
CA ASN A 150 16.23 8.73 -28.95
C ASN A 150 16.96 8.44 -30.27
N LEU A 151 17.03 7.17 -30.69
CA LEU A 151 17.54 6.79 -32.02
C LEU A 151 16.78 7.43 -33.19
N ILE A 152 15.52 7.85 -32.99
CA ILE A 152 14.66 8.44 -34.04
C ILE A 152 14.71 9.98 -34.01
N GLU A 153 14.85 10.59 -32.83
CA GLU A 153 14.66 12.03 -32.61
C GLU A 153 15.94 12.88 -32.53
N ASP A 154 17.11 12.32 -32.24
CA ASP A 154 18.34 13.11 -31.94
C ASP A 154 19.08 13.71 -33.16
N ASP A 155 18.46 13.72 -34.34
CA ASP A 155 19.06 14.35 -35.52
C ASP A 155 18.09 15.35 -36.16
N ASP A 156 18.47 16.63 -36.17
CA ASP A 156 17.84 17.76 -36.88
C ASP A 156 17.84 17.57 -38.42
N SER A 157 18.35 16.42 -38.90
CA SER A 157 18.33 15.96 -40.28
C SER A 157 16.92 15.55 -40.73
N ASP A 158 16.49 16.06 -41.90
CA ASP A 158 15.28 15.68 -42.65
C ASP A 158 15.41 14.27 -43.27
N GLU A 159 16.10 13.36 -42.57
CA GLU A 159 16.37 12.00 -42.99
C GLU A 159 15.18 11.09 -42.71
N SER A 160 14.79 10.31 -43.71
CA SER A 160 13.76 9.29 -43.56
C SER A 160 14.16 8.24 -42.51
N LEU A 161 13.18 7.65 -41.83
CA LEU A 161 13.40 6.59 -40.83
C LEU A 161 14.23 5.41 -41.38
N ALA A 162 14.06 5.06 -42.66
CA ALA A 162 14.83 4.01 -43.32
C ALA A 162 16.32 4.36 -43.43
N GLN A 163 16.62 5.64 -43.71
CA GLN A 163 18.01 6.13 -43.78
C GLN A 163 18.67 6.11 -42.40
N LYS A 164 17.94 6.55 -41.36
CA LYS A 164 18.43 6.49 -39.96
C LYS A 164 18.73 5.05 -39.53
N PHE A 165 17.86 4.09 -39.88
CA PHE A 165 18.09 2.68 -39.60
C PHE A 165 19.32 2.12 -40.33
N GLU A 166 19.50 2.47 -41.60
CA GLU A 166 20.67 2.05 -42.38
C GLU A 166 21.97 2.63 -41.82
N ASN A 167 21.96 3.89 -41.41
CA ASN A 167 23.10 4.54 -40.76
C ASN A 167 23.42 3.86 -39.43
N TYR A 168 22.41 3.58 -38.60
CA TYR A 168 22.57 2.83 -37.35
C TYR A 168 23.21 1.45 -37.58
N CYS A 169 22.72 0.68 -38.56
CA CYS A 169 23.30 -0.61 -38.90
C CYS A 169 24.78 -0.48 -39.31
N LYS A 170 25.13 0.53 -40.12
CA LYS A 170 26.51 0.80 -40.51
C LYS A 170 27.38 1.18 -39.32
N ASP A 171 26.88 1.98 -38.40
CA ASP A 171 27.62 2.37 -37.21
C ASP A 171 27.89 1.15 -36.33
N VAL A 172 26.88 0.32 -36.06
CA VAL A 172 27.03 -0.93 -35.29
C VAL A 172 27.99 -1.91 -35.98
N GLU A 173 27.95 -2.00 -37.31
CA GLU A 173 28.82 -2.90 -38.07
C GLU A 173 30.28 -2.42 -38.14
N SER A 174 30.49 -1.13 -38.38
CA SER A 174 31.80 -0.57 -38.74
C SER A 174 32.56 0.06 -37.57
N THR A 175 31.89 0.32 -36.45
CA THR A 175 32.48 0.97 -35.28
C THR A 175 32.55 0.03 -34.08
N ALA A 176 33.24 0.47 -33.02
CA ALA A 176 33.24 -0.22 -31.73
C ALA A 176 32.04 0.17 -30.85
N THR A 177 30.91 0.59 -31.45
CA THR A 177 29.70 0.95 -30.71
C THR A 177 29.12 -0.30 -30.06
N TRP A 178 28.78 -0.19 -28.78
CA TRP A 178 28.28 -1.31 -28.01
C TRP A 178 26.79 -1.48 -28.28
N GLY A 179 26.39 -2.68 -28.68
CA GLY A 179 24.99 -3.05 -28.81
C GLY A 179 24.32 -3.21 -27.44
N GLY A 180 23.00 -3.08 -27.43
CA GLY A 180 22.18 -3.17 -26.23
C GLY A 180 21.03 -4.14 -26.42
N GLN A 181 19.87 -3.71 -25.96
CA GLN A 181 18.68 -4.55 -25.96
C GLN A 181 18.14 -4.80 -27.37
N LEU A 182 18.20 -3.81 -28.27
CA LEU A 182 17.72 -3.95 -29.65
C LEU A 182 18.49 -5.05 -30.39
N GLU A 183 19.80 -5.06 -30.26
CA GLU A 183 20.71 -6.00 -30.94
C GLU A 183 20.52 -7.40 -30.38
N LEU A 184 20.38 -7.53 -29.05
CA LEU A 184 20.07 -8.82 -28.42
C LEU A 184 18.70 -9.35 -28.87
N GLY A 185 17.71 -8.49 -29.06
CA GLY A 185 16.41 -8.85 -29.64
C GLY A 185 16.54 -9.33 -31.09
N ALA A 186 17.31 -8.64 -31.92
CA ALA A 186 17.58 -9.06 -33.30
C ALA A 186 18.31 -10.41 -33.34
N LEU A 187 19.36 -10.57 -32.53
CA LEU A 187 20.14 -11.81 -32.41
C LEU A 187 19.28 -12.99 -31.96
N THR A 188 18.36 -12.77 -31.02
CA THR A 188 17.40 -13.79 -30.55
C THR A 188 16.66 -14.40 -31.74
N HIS A 189 16.14 -13.58 -32.65
CA HIS A 189 15.39 -14.03 -33.82
C HIS A 189 16.29 -14.58 -34.93
N CYS A 190 17.44 -13.95 -35.20
CA CYS A 190 18.41 -14.44 -36.19
C CYS A 190 18.96 -15.83 -35.82
N LEU A 191 19.28 -16.04 -34.54
CA LEU A 191 19.82 -17.30 -34.04
C LEU A 191 18.73 -18.33 -33.69
N LYS A 192 17.46 -17.89 -33.61
CA LYS A 192 16.33 -18.68 -33.09
C LYS A 192 16.66 -19.31 -31.73
N LYS A 193 17.17 -18.48 -30.81
CA LYS A 193 17.61 -18.88 -29.48
C LYS A 193 16.90 -18.10 -28.41
N HIS A 194 16.58 -18.78 -27.32
CA HIS A 194 16.15 -18.13 -26.09
C HIS A 194 17.36 -17.51 -25.38
N ILE A 195 17.24 -16.25 -24.95
CA ILE A 195 18.29 -15.51 -24.23
C ILE A 195 17.76 -15.07 -22.86
N MET A 196 18.51 -15.40 -21.82
CA MET A 196 18.28 -14.96 -20.44
C MET A 196 19.41 -14.04 -20.02
N ILE A 197 19.08 -12.85 -19.52
CA ILE A 197 20.05 -11.86 -19.06
C ILE A 197 19.80 -11.58 -17.58
N PHE A 198 20.81 -11.83 -16.76
CA PHE A 198 20.79 -11.60 -15.32
C PHE A 198 21.41 -10.25 -14.99
N SER A 199 20.83 -9.52 -14.04
CA SER A 199 21.37 -8.24 -13.57
C SER A 199 21.28 -8.12 -12.05
N GLY A 200 22.29 -7.51 -11.44
CA GLY A 200 22.27 -7.25 -9.99
C GLY A 200 21.37 -6.07 -9.59
N SER A 201 21.12 -5.15 -10.52
CA SER A 201 20.40 -3.89 -10.26
C SER A 201 19.02 -3.83 -10.90
N PHE A 202 18.77 -4.67 -11.90
CA PHE A 202 17.55 -4.68 -12.69
C PHE A 202 16.94 -6.09 -12.70
N PRO A 203 15.62 -6.23 -12.92
CA PRO A 203 15.01 -7.54 -13.12
C PRO A 203 15.65 -8.29 -14.29
N ASP A 204 15.67 -9.62 -14.19
CA ASP A 204 16.14 -10.49 -15.27
C ASP A 204 15.33 -10.26 -16.55
N VAL A 205 16.02 -10.30 -17.68
CA VAL A 205 15.44 -10.10 -19.00
C VAL A 205 15.37 -11.44 -19.72
N GLU A 206 14.17 -11.78 -20.20
CA GLU A 206 13.89 -12.99 -20.96
C GLU A 206 13.47 -12.59 -22.39
N MET A 207 14.24 -13.02 -23.39
CA MET A 207 13.98 -12.78 -24.82
C MET A 207 13.86 -14.11 -25.57
N GLY A 208 13.00 -14.16 -26.60
CA GLY A 208 12.85 -15.34 -27.46
C GLY A 208 12.18 -16.51 -26.77
N LYS A 209 11.12 -16.26 -26.00
CA LYS A 209 10.37 -17.29 -25.24
C LYS A 209 9.84 -18.39 -26.17
N GLU A 210 9.51 -18.04 -27.40
CA GLU A 210 9.10 -18.95 -28.47
C GLU A 210 10.19 -19.95 -28.89
N TYR A 211 11.45 -19.64 -28.60
CA TYR A 211 12.61 -20.52 -28.88
C TYR A 211 13.07 -21.29 -27.65
N LYS A 212 12.36 -21.18 -26.52
CA LYS A 212 12.65 -21.93 -25.30
C LYS A 212 12.28 -23.39 -25.53
N SER A 213 13.28 -24.27 -25.53
CA SER A 213 13.05 -25.71 -25.70
C SER A 213 12.63 -26.33 -24.38
N ASP A 214 11.48 -27.02 -24.37
CA ASP A 214 10.83 -27.54 -23.16
C ASP A 214 11.36 -28.92 -22.71
N GLY A 215 12.44 -29.45 -23.30
CA GLY A 215 12.96 -30.75 -22.88
C GLY A 215 13.88 -31.52 -23.84
N GLY A 216 14.70 -30.86 -24.65
CA GLY A 216 15.66 -31.56 -25.51
C GLY A 216 17.08 -31.53 -24.95
N THR A 217 17.64 -32.70 -24.63
CA THR A 217 19.05 -32.98 -24.23
C THR A 217 20.08 -32.69 -25.34
N GLY A 218 19.84 -31.69 -26.18
CA GLY A 218 20.77 -31.22 -27.22
C GLY A 218 21.44 -29.90 -26.82
N LEU A 219 22.77 -29.85 -26.92
CA LEU A 219 23.59 -28.63 -26.75
C LEU A 219 23.10 -27.47 -27.66
N SER A 220 22.46 -27.79 -28.78
CA SER A 220 21.90 -26.83 -29.74
C SER A 220 20.60 -26.17 -29.28
N ASN A 221 20.02 -26.53 -28.14
CA ASN A 221 18.77 -25.93 -27.63
C ASN A 221 18.93 -25.26 -26.27
N LEU A 222 20.16 -25.13 -25.77
CA LEU A 222 20.42 -24.44 -24.52
C LEU A 222 20.16 -22.94 -24.69
N SER A 223 19.47 -22.37 -23.69
CA SER A 223 19.28 -20.92 -23.59
C SER A 223 20.64 -20.24 -23.44
N ILE A 224 20.86 -19.15 -24.15
CA ILE A 224 22.05 -18.31 -23.97
C ILE A 224 21.84 -17.55 -22.66
N MET A 225 22.78 -17.69 -21.74
CA MET A 225 22.74 -17.00 -20.45
C MET A 225 23.79 -15.89 -20.45
N LEU A 226 23.36 -14.67 -20.18
CA LEU A 226 24.20 -13.48 -20.11
C LEU A 226 24.07 -12.85 -18.73
N SER A 227 25.12 -12.17 -18.27
CA SER A 227 25.07 -11.28 -17.12
C SER A 227 25.34 -9.86 -17.57
N TYR A 228 24.50 -8.93 -17.15
CA TYR A 228 24.59 -7.51 -17.46
C TYR A 228 25.11 -6.74 -16.24
N HIS A 229 26.04 -5.84 -16.51
CA HIS A 229 26.76 -5.10 -15.49
C HIS A 229 26.91 -3.65 -15.92
N LYS A 230 26.35 -2.71 -15.15
CA LYS A 230 26.44 -1.27 -15.46
C LYS A 230 27.79 -0.64 -15.11
N HIS A 231 28.48 -1.19 -14.10
CA HIS A 231 29.64 -0.55 -13.47
C HIS A 231 30.82 -1.48 -13.17
N ALA A 232 30.83 -2.73 -13.65
CA ALA A 232 31.95 -3.62 -13.32
C ALA A 232 33.25 -3.29 -14.09
N PHE A 233 33.17 -2.47 -15.15
CA PHE A 233 34.33 -1.89 -15.82
C PHE A 233 34.20 -0.37 -15.93
N GLY A 234 35.33 0.34 -15.98
CA GLY A 234 35.36 1.81 -16.11
C GLY A 234 34.76 2.35 -17.42
N LEU A 235 34.49 1.45 -18.39
CA LEU A 235 33.87 1.76 -19.69
C LEU A 235 32.33 1.74 -19.65
N GLY A 236 31.72 1.41 -18.49
CA GLY A 236 30.27 1.42 -18.32
C GLY A 236 29.62 0.06 -18.49
N GLU A 237 28.55 0.02 -19.28
CA GLU A 237 27.65 -1.12 -19.43
C GLU A 237 28.29 -2.27 -20.21
N HIS A 238 28.14 -3.52 -19.76
CA HIS A 238 28.69 -4.68 -20.44
C HIS A 238 27.93 -5.98 -20.19
N TYR A 239 28.11 -6.94 -21.11
CA TYR A 239 27.55 -8.29 -21.03
C TYR A 239 28.65 -9.34 -20.97
N ASN A 240 28.49 -10.33 -20.08
CA ASN A 240 29.36 -11.52 -20.01
C ASN A 240 28.53 -12.79 -20.17
N SER A 241 29.10 -13.82 -20.80
CA SER A 241 28.50 -15.15 -20.87
C SER A 241 28.46 -15.80 -19.48
N VAL A 242 27.37 -16.52 -19.19
CA VAL A 242 27.18 -17.30 -17.96
C VAL A 242 27.10 -18.78 -18.33
N VAL A 243 27.91 -19.60 -17.67
CA VAL A 243 27.94 -21.06 -17.89
C VAL A 243 27.43 -21.74 -16.62
N PRO A 244 26.49 -22.71 -16.73
CA PRO A 244 26.07 -23.53 -15.58
C PRO A 244 27.27 -24.26 -14.96
N ALA A 245 27.27 -24.38 -13.63
CA ALA A 245 28.27 -25.10 -12.87
C ALA A 245 28.15 -26.63 -13.01
#